data_AF-A0A4Y2TC81-F1
#
_entry.id   AF-A0A4Y2TC81-F1
#
_cell.length_a   1.000
_cell.length_b   1.000
_cell.length_c   1.000
_cell.angle_alpha   90.00
_cell.angle_beta   90.00
_cell.angle_gamma   90.00
#
_symmetry.space_group_name_H-M   'P 1'
#
loop_
_entity.id
_entity.type
_entity.pdbx_description
1 polymer ?
#
loop_
_entity_poly.entity_id
_entity_poly.type
_entity_poly.pdbx_seq_one_letter_code
_entity_poly.pdbx_strand_id
1 'polypeptide(L)'
;MYRFYENSKGFNKKSGELSEEEIKRAELKILKKIQEDSFHNENTQRLKPLATFTDADGILRVKTELTVREEDDNFKIPIVLPSDHHVVKSLILYKHQDLDMQEFNP
;
A
#
# COMPACT_ATOMS: atom_id res chain seq x y z
N MET A 1 -14.01 7.65 4.43
CA MET A 1 -13.99 7.30 5.88
C MET A 1 -12.78 7.85 6.64
N TYR A 2 -11.56 7.87 6.09
CA TYR A 2 -10.36 8.31 6.83
C TYR A 2 -10.42 9.79 7.32
N ARG A 3 -10.92 10.71 6.49
CA ARG A 3 -11.17 12.12 6.88
C ARG A 3 -12.11 12.27 8.08
N PHE A 4 -13.14 11.41 8.19
CA PHE A 4 -14.05 11.45 9.32
C PHE A 4 -13.33 11.06 10.63
N TYR A 5 -12.49 10.03 10.57
CA TYR A 5 -11.64 9.64 11.69
C TYR A 5 -10.67 10.77 12.10
N GLU A 6 -9.99 11.41 11.14
CA GLU A 6 -9.10 12.55 11.45
C GLU A 6 -9.88 13.76 12.02
N ASN A 7 -11.04 14.07 11.45
CA ASN A 7 -11.92 15.15 11.94
C ASN A 7 -12.46 14.87 13.35
N SER A 8 -12.68 13.59 13.72
CA SER A 8 -13.08 13.21 15.08
C SER A 8 -11.96 13.37 16.12
N LYS A 9 -10.69 13.41 15.68
CA LYS A 9 -9.52 13.62 16.56
C LYS A 9 -9.15 15.09 16.80
N GLY A 10 -9.85 16.03 16.18
CA GLY A 10 -10.09 17.34 16.80
C GLY A 10 -9.09 18.48 16.58
N PHE A 11 -8.19 18.44 15.59
CA PHE A 11 -7.23 19.55 15.42
C PHE A 11 -7.42 20.43 14.19
N ASN A 12 -7.98 19.93 13.09
CA ASN A 12 -8.36 20.75 11.92
C ASN A 12 -9.41 19.99 11.10
N LYS A 13 -10.68 20.38 11.21
CA LYS A 13 -11.76 19.73 10.47
C LYS A 13 -11.63 20.07 8.99
N LYS A 14 -11.29 19.08 8.18
CA LYS A 14 -11.19 19.23 6.72
C LYS A 14 -12.54 18.97 6.08
N SER A 15 -12.93 19.83 5.14
CA SER A 15 -14.14 19.75 4.33
C SER A 15 -13.83 20.14 2.88
N GLY A 16 -14.64 19.67 1.93
CA GLY A 16 -14.41 19.89 0.50
C GLY A 16 -13.97 18.63 -0.24
N GLU A 17 -13.30 18.81 -1.39
CA GLU A 17 -12.70 17.72 -2.16
C GLU A 17 -11.54 17.06 -1.40
N LEU A 18 -11.27 15.79 -1.68
CA LEU A 18 -10.14 15.07 -1.08
C LEU A 18 -8.87 15.45 -1.82
N SER A 19 -7.84 15.87 -1.09
CA SER A 19 -6.54 16.12 -1.72
C SER A 19 -5.81 14.81 -2.02
N GLU A 20 -4.92 14.82 -3.02
CA GLU A 20 -4.09 13.66 -3.36
C GLU A 20 -3.28 13.18 -2.14
N GLU A 21 -2.79 14.11 -1.32
CA GLU A 21 -2.04 13.77 -0.10
C GLU A 21 -2.94 13.14 0.97
N GLU A 22 -4.22 13.51 1.06
CA GLU A 22 -5.17 12.87 1.97
C GLU A 22 -5.45 11.43 1.55
N ILE A 23 -5.62 11.20 0.25
CA ILE A 23 -5.84 9.87 -0.31
C ILE A 23 -4.60 9.01 -0.08
N LYS A 24 -3.43 9.50 -0.49
CA LYS A 24 -2.15 8.80 -0.31
C LYS A 24 -1.88 8.46 1.16
N ARG A 25 -2.15 9.39 2.08
CA ARG A 25 -1.98 9.14 3.53
C ARG A 25 -2.95 8.06 4.03
N ALA A 26 -4.20 8.10 3.58
CA ALA A 26 -5.19 7.09 3.95
C ALA A 26 -4.79 5.71 3.46
N GLU A 27 -4.33 5.60 2.22
CA GLU A 27 -3.83 4.37 1.62
C GLU A 27 -2.64 3.81 2.39
N LEU A 28 -1.60 4.63 2.61
CA LEU A 28 -0.42 4.22 3.37
C LEU A 28 -0.80 3.76 4.79
N LYS A 29 -1.78 4.40 5.43
CA LYS A 29 -2.27 3.98 6.75
C LYS A 29 -2.85 2.56 6.74
N ILE A 30 -3.65 2.24 5.72
CA ILE A 30 -4.26 0.93 5.54
C ILE A 30 -3.17 -0.11 5.30
N LEU A 31 -2.23 0.17 4.39
CA LEU A 31 -1.12 -0.72 4.08
C LEU A 31 -0.25 -0.98 5.31
N LYS A 32 0.05 0.06 6.10
CA LYS A 32 0.77 -0.07 7.37
C LYS A 32 0.07 -1.01 8.34
N LYS A 33 -1.25 -0.89 8.48
CA LYS A 33 -2.02 -1.74 9.39
C LYS A 33 -2.01 -3.20 8.95
N ILE A 34 -2.14 -3.46 7.65
CA ILE A 34 -2.02 -4.81 7.08
C ILE A 34 -0.64 -5.42 7.40
N GLN A 35 0.43 -4.61 7.26
CA GLN A 35 1.79 -5.04 7.57
C GLN A 35 1.97 -5.32 9.06
N GLU A 36 1.49 -4.42 9.93
CA GLU A 36 1.52 -4.60 11.38
C GLU A 36 0.80 -5.89 11.78
N ASP A 37 -0.42 -6.13 11.27
CA ASP A 37 -1.23 -7.31 11.61
C ASP A 37 -0.58 -8.62 11.12
N SER A 38 0.12 -8.60 9.98
CA SER A 38 0.62 -9.82 9.34
C SER A 38 2.10 -10.12 9.59
N PHE A 39 2.90 -9.12 9.97
CA PHE A 39 4.35 -9.24 10.16
C PHE A 39 4.81 -9.09 11.62
N HIS A 40 3.91 -8.86 12.59
CA HIS A 40 4.28 -8.62 13.99
C HIS A 40 5.02 -9.78 14.68
N ASN A 41 4.66 -11.04 14.40
CA ASN A 41 5.07 -12.17 15.27
C ASN A 41 5.89 -13.31 14.63
N GLU A 42 5.69 -13.69 13.36
CA GLU A 42 6.29 -14.95 12.86
C GLU A 42 6.93 -14.88 11.46
N ASN A 43 6.68 -13.80 10.70
CA ASN A 43 6.98 -13.79 9.26
C ASN A 43 8.29 -13.11 8.86
N THR A 44 9.11 -12.62 9.79
CA THR A 44 10.41 -12.02 9.46
C THR A 44 11.35 -13.01 8.75
N GLN A 45 11.24 -14.33 9.00
CA GLN A 45 12.00 -15.35 8.26
C GLN A 45 11.71 -15.36 6.76
N ARG A 46 10.46 -15.12 6.34
CA ARG A 46 10.07 -15.07 4.92
C ARG A 46 10.55 -13.78 4.22
N LEU A 47 10.81 -12.74 5.01
CA LEU A 47 11.28 -11.43 4.53
C LEU A 47 12.81 -11.34 4.47
N LYS A 48 13.54 -12.18 5.20
CA LYS A 48 15.01 -12.26 5.16
C LYS A 48 15.62 -12.31 3.75
N PRO A 49 15.12 -13.12 2.80
CA PRO A 49 15.70 -13.16 1.45
C PRO A 49 15.37 -11.92 0.60
N LEU A 50 14.42 -11.09 0.99
CA LEU A 50 13.82 -10.06 0.14
C LEU A 50 14.46 -8.65 0.26
N ALA A 51 15.66 -8.50 0.82
CA ALA A 51 16.34 -7.20 0.95
C ALA A 51 15.39 -6.05 1.41
N THR A 52 14.55 -6.35 2.41
CA THR A 52 13.48 -5.45 2.84
C THR A 52 14.00 -4.34 3.74
N PHE A 53 13.47 -3.14 3.61
CA PHE A 53 13.74 -1.99 4.48
C PHE A 53 12.45 -1.25 4.83
N THR A 54 12.49 -0.42 5.87
CA THR A 54 11.36 0.42 6.26
C THR A 54 11.58 1.85 5.75
N ASP A 55 10.57 2.43 5.12
CA ASP A 55 10.63 3.82 4.63
C ASP A 55 10.32 4.87 5.72
N ALA A 56 10.32 6.15 5.34
CA ALA A 56 10.04 7.26 6.26
C ALA A 56 8.62 7.24 6.85
N ASP A 57 7.67 6.59 6.18
CA ASP A 57 6.29 6.43 6.64
C ASP A 57 6.11 5.21 7.57
N GLY A 58 7.18 4.43 7.76
CA GLY A 58 7.19 3.21 8.56
C GLY A 58 6.59 2.01 7.81
N ILE A 59 6.62 2.02 6.48
CA ILE A 59 6.13 0.95 5.60
C ILE A 59 7.30 0.06 5.20
N LEU A 60 7.08 -1.25 5.26
CA LEU A 60 8.03 -2.25 4.77
C LEU A 60 8.02 -2.30 3.24
N ARG A 61 9.18 -2.09 2.62
CA ARG A 61 9.42 -2.12 1.18
C ARG A 61 10.55 -3.07 0.83
N VAL A 62 10.58 -3.53 -0.41
CA VAL A 62 11.69 -4.31 -0.99
C VAL A 62 12.54 -3.40 -1.83
N LYS A 63 13.86 -3.49 -1.68
CA LYS A 63 14.77 -2.88 -2.64
C LYS A 63 14.97 -3.84 -3.81
N THR A 64 14.45 -3.48 -5.00
CA THR A 64 14.69 -4.28 -6.20
C THR A 64 15.93 -3.75 -6.93
N GLU A 65 16.73 -4.65 -7.52
CA GLU A 65 17.86 -4.29 -8.39
C GLU A 65 17.40 -4.01 -9.83
N LEU A 66 16.22 -3.40 -10.00
CA LEU A 66 15.71 -3.01 -11.31
C LEU A 66 16.43 -1.73 -11.79
N THR A 67 17.72 -1.86 -12.11
CA THR A 67 18.60 -0.75 -12.51
C THR A 67 18.51 -0.38 -14.00
N VAL A 68 17.50 -0.81 -14.76
CA VAL A 68 17.58 -0.78 -16.24
C VAL A 68 16.36 -0.19 -16.97
N ARG A 69 15.32 0.33 -16.29
CA ARG A 69 14.21 1.00 -17.00
C ARG A 69 13.77 2.28 -16.29
N GLU A 70 13.37 3.27 -17.08
CA GLU A 70 12.77 4.54 -16.64
C GLU A 70 11.37 4.31 -16.01
N GLU A 71 11.26 3.39 -15.05
CA GLU A 71 9.99 3.11 -14.39
C GLU A 71 9.86 3.92 -13.09
N ASP A 72 8.60 4.18 -12.74
CA ASP A 72 8.15 4.94 -11.57
C ASP A 72 8.81 4.41 -10.29
N ASP A 73 9.08 5.30 -9.33
CA ASP A 73 9.80 4.93 -8.10
C ASP A 73 9.05 3.86 -7.28
N ASN A 74 7.72 3.75 -7.41
CA ASN A 74 6.96 2.65 -6.82
C ASN A 74 7.34 1.26 -7.36
N PHE A 75 7.92 1.18 -8.56
CA PHE A 75 8.38 -0.07 -9.17
C PHE A 75 9.78 -0.48 -8.69
N LYS A 76 10.62 0.51 -8.36
CA LYS A 76 11.97 0.29 -7.81
C LYS A 76 11.94 -0.11 -6.33
N ILE A 77 10.94 0.40 -5.59
CA ILE A 77 10.79 0.15 -4.16
C ILE A 77 9.34 -0.25 -3.79
N PRO A 78 8.86 -1.42 -4.25
CA PRO A 78 7.50 -1.85 -4.01
C PRO A 78 7.21 -2.10 -2.53
N ILE A 79 5.97 -1.84 -2.13
CA ILE A 79 5.46 -2.12 -0.77
C ILE A 79 5.22 -3.62 -0.61
N VAL A 80 5.71 -4.19 0.49
CA VAL A 80 5.51 -5.60 0.79
C VAL A 80 4.11 -5.83 1.34
N LEU A 81 3.32 -6.68 0.70
CA LEU A 81 2.00 -7.04 1.17
C LEU A 81 1.87 -8.56 1.43
N PRO A 82 1.20 -8.95 2.52
CA PRO A 82 0.93 -10.34 2.85
C PRO A 82 -0.14 -10.93 1.93
N SER A 83 0.17 -12.01 1.22
CA SER A 83 -0.75 -12.64 0.27
C SER A 83 -2.01 -13.23 0.93
N ASP A 84 -1.94 -13.60 2.22
CA ASP A 84 -3.06 -14.22 2.92
C ASP A 84 -4.05 -13.22 3.56
N HIS A 85 -3.75 -11.92 3.50
CA HIS A 85 -4.62 -10.91 4.10
C HIS A 85 -5.83 -10.59 3.20
N HIS A 86 -7.04 -10.54 3.77
CA HIS A 86 -8.28 -10.36 3.02
C HIS A 86 -8.27 -9.11 2.12
N VAL A 87 -7.81 -7.97 2.64
CA VAL A 87 -7.71 -6.72 1.85
C VAL A 87 -6.78 -6.90 0.65
N VAL A 88 -5.67 -7.61 0.80
CA VAL A 88 -4.71 -7.84 -0.29
C VAL A 88 -5.33 -8.72 -1.37
N LYS A 89 -6.05 -9.77 -0.98
CA LYS A 89 -6.82 -10.61 -1.91
C LYS A 89 -7.88 -9.80 -2.66
N SER A 90 -8.59 -8.90 -1.97
CA SER A 90 -9.57 -8.00 -2.60
C SER A 90 -8.93 -7.02 -3.57
N LEU A 91 -7.76 -6.46 -3.24
CA LEU A 91 -7.00 -5.57 -4.14
C LEU A 91 -6.56 -6.31 -5.41
N ILE A 92 -6.06 -7.54 -5.26
CA ILE A 92 -5.67 -8.39 -6.39
C ILE A 92 -6.88 -8.68 -7.28
N LEU A 93 -8.00 -9.12 -6.69
CA LEU A 93 -9.23 -9.39 -7.43
C LEU A 93 -9.74 -8.15 -8.17
N TYR A 94 -9.80 -7.01 -7.49
CA TYR A 94 -10.21 -5.74 -8.09
C TYR A 94 -9.33 -5.39 -9.29
N LYS A 95 -8.00 -5.55 -9.16
CA LYS A 95 -7.10 -5.24 -10.26
C LYS A 95 -7.25 -6.21 -11.43
N HIS A 96 -7.49 -7.50 -11.17
CA HIS A 96 -7.80 -8.45 -12.24
C HIS A 96 -9.09 -8.09 -12.97
N GLN A 97 -10.16 -7.75 -12.24
CA GLN A 97 -11.42 -7.32 -12.86
C GLN A 97 -11.27 -6.05 -13.70
N ASP A 98 -10.48 -5.08 -13.22
CA ASP A 98 -10.17 -3.86 -13.97
C ASP A 98 -9.41 -4.14 -15.27
N LEU A 99 -8.42 -5.04 -15.22
CA LEU A 99 -7.66 -5.45 -16.40
C LEU A 99 -8.52 -6.26 -17.38
N ASP A 100 -9.34 -7.18 -16.88
CA ASP A 100 -10.29 -7.95 -17.70
C ASP A 100 -11.30 -7.01 -18.39
N MET A 101 -11.74 -5.94 -17.74
CA MET A 101 -12.63 -4.94 -18.34
C MET A 101 -11.93 -4.03 -19.37
N GLN A 102 -10.61 -3.85 -19.30
CA GLN A 102 -9.85 -3.08 -20.29
C GLN A 102 -9.61 -3.85 -21.59
N GLU A 103 -9.57 -5.18 -21.56
CA GLU A 103 -9.45 -6.00 -22.78
C GLU A 103 -10.76 -6.08 -23.60
N PHE A 104 -11.88 -5.61 -23.05
CA PHE A 104 -13.19 -5.60 -23.70
C PHE A 104 -13.62 -4.23 -24.24
N ASN A 105 -12.73 -3.24 -24.33
CA ASN A 105 -13.03 -1.95 -24.94
C ASN A 105 -12.40 -1.87 -26.36
N PRO A 106 -13.17 -2.16 -27.43
CA PRO A 106 -12.70 -2.09 -28.82
C PRO A 106 -12.43 -0.67 -29.33
#